data_AF-A0A8H8WP06-F1
#
_entry.id   AF-A0A8H8WP06-F1
#
_cell.length_a   1.000
_cell.length_b   1.000
_cell.length_c   1.000
_cell.angle_alpha   90.00
_cell.angle_beta   90.00
_cell.angle_gamma   90.00
#
_symmetry.space_group_name_H-M   'P 1'
#
loop_
_entity.id
_entity.type
_entity.pdbx_description
1 polymer ?
#
loop_
_entity_poly.entity_id
_entity_poly.type
_entity_poly.pdbx_seq_one_letter_code
_entity_poly.pdbx_strand_id
1 'polypeptide(L)'
;MTIPVPTDLQYLPVHRYARDTRQQTAWERREAARRKNLQRERQREAGIPDPTSIERAIVDALRLTLLKSPASIDPVELLKYARDLAMSRSYAAHEADPSKPKYEREAVVEAIRKRVLRPPKASRATP
;
A
#
# COMPACT_ATOMS: atom_id res chain seq x y z
N MET A 1 48.19 38.99 29.01
CA MET A 1 47.94 37.58 29.35
C MET A 1 47.02 37.00 28.30
N THR A 2 47.55 36.21 27.38
CA THR A 2 46.86 35.59 26.26
C THR A 2 46.33 34.22 26.71
N ILE A 3 45.00 34.05 26.69
CA ILE A 3 44.35 32.79 27.06
C ILE A 3 44.54 31.81 25.88
N PRO A 4 45.14 30.62 26.09
CA PRO A 4 45.25 29.63 25.03
C PRO A 4 43.86 29.03 24.75
N VAL A 5 43.42 29.12 23.49
CA VAL A 5 42.21 28.46 23.00
C VAL A 5 42.47 26.93 23.00
N PRO A 6 41.61 26.10 23.61
CA PRO A 6 41.81 24.66 23.62
C PRO A 6 41.72 24.09 22.20
N THR A 7 42.76 23.38 21.78
CA THR A 7 42.95 22.79 20.46
C THR A 7 42.03 21.60 20.15
N ASP A 8 41.12 21.26 21.08
CA ASP A 8 40.26 20.07 21.02
C ASP A 8 38.92 20.32 20.32
N LEU A 9 38.69 21.52 19.79
CA LEU A 9 37.69 21.74 18.73
C LEU A 9 38.28 21.37 17.36
N GLN A 10 39.00 20.25 17.28
CA GLN A 10 39.30 19.61 16.00
C GLN A 10 37.95 19.32 15.35
N TYR A 11 37.64 20.15 14.34
CA TYR A 11 36.53 20.01 13.44
C TYR A 11 36.49 18.56 12.96
N LEU A 12 35.66 17.73 13.59
CA LEU A 12 35.38 16.39 13.10
C LEU A 12 34.83 16.62 11.68
N PRO A 13 35.49 16.08 10.63
CA PRO A 13 35.01 16.30 9.29
C PRO A 13 33.57 15.80 9.24
N VAL A 14 32.65 16.69 8.86
CA VAL A 14 31.21 16.44 8.67
C VAL A 14 30.96 15.18 7.81
N HIS A 15 31.99 14.74 7.09
CA HIS A 15 32.08 13.54 6.30
C HIS A 15 32.07 12.20 7.05
N ARG A 16 32.23 12.14 8.39
CA ARG A 16 32.12 10.84 9.11
C ARG A 16 30.70 10.24 9.07
N TYR A 17 29.70 11.07 8.72
CA TYR A 17 28.29 10.70 8.60
C TYR A 17 27.70 10.94 7.19
N ALA A 18 28.49 11.50 6.27
CA ALA A 18 28.05 11.72 4.90
C ALA A 18 28.06 10.38 4.16
N ARG A 19 26.90 9.72 4.12
CA ARG A 19 26.72 8.54 3.26
C ARG A 19 27.00 8.94 1.82
N ASP A 20 27.79 8.13 1.14
CA ASP A 20 27.94 8.23 -0.32
C ASP A 20 26.55 8.23 -0.97
N THR A 21 26.34 8.98 -2.05
CA THR A 21 25.03 9.20 -2.69
C THR A 21 24.29 7.88 -3.00
N ARG A 22 25.03 6.83 -3.36
CA ARG A 22 24.51 5.47 -3.58
C ARG A 22 24.07 4.78 -2.28
N GLN A 23 24.81 4.97 -1.19
CA GLN A 23 24.45 4.44 0.12
C GLN A 23 23.26 5.21 0.72
N GLN A 24 23.19 6.52 0.49
CA GLN A 24 22.09 7.37 0.89
C GLN A 24 20.79 6.97 0.19
N THR A 25 20.81 6.83 -1.14
CA THR A 25 19.63 6.37 -1.92
C THR A 25 19.22 4.94 -1.57
N ALA A 26 20.16 4.02 -1.33
CA ALA A 26 19.84 2.67 -0.87
C ALA A 26 19.18 2.67 0.52
N TRP A 27 19.67 3.51 1.44
CA TRP A 27 19.07 3.67 2.75
C TRP A 27 17.67 4.28 2.67
N GLU A 28 17.46 5.33 1.87
CA GLU A 28 16.15 5.95 1.64
C GLU A 28 15.13 4.95 1.09
N ARG A 29 15.53 4.08 0.16
CA ARG A 29 14.67 2.99 -0.35
C ARG A 29 14.28 2.01 0.73
N ARG A 30 15.23 1.58 1.56
CA ARG A 30 14.96 0.68 2.70
C ARG A 30 14.04 1.32 3.71
N GLU A 31 14.24 2.60 4.00
CA GLU A 31 13.42 3.32 4.96
C GLU A 31 12.01 3.58 4.42
N ALA A 32 11.87 3.96 3.15
CA ALA A 32 10.58 4.08 2.48
C ALA A 32 9.82 2.74 2.48
N ALA A 33 10.52 1.63 2.22
CA ALA A 33 9.93 0.29 2.30
C ALA A 33 9.47 -0.04 3.73
N ARG A 34 10.29 0.29 4.74
CA ARG A 34 9.96 0.08 6.17
C ARG A 34 8.70 0.86 6.56
N ARG A 35 8.62 2.15 6.22
CA ARG A 35 7.45 2.99 6.50
C ARG A 35 6.19 2.43 5.84
N LYS A 36 6.29 1.98 4.59
CA LYS A 36 5.16 1.38 3.85
C LYS A 36 4.71 0.04 4.45
N ASN A 37 5.64 -0.79 4.90
CA ASN A 37 5.32 -2.04 5.58
C ASN A 37 4.59 -1.80 6.90
N LEU A 38 5.09 -0.86 7.70
CA LEU A 38 4.46 -0.46 8.96
C LEU A 38 3.06 0.13 8.74
N GLN A 39 2.87 0.92 7.67
CA GLN A 39 1.54 1.40 7.29
C GLN A 39 0.59 0.24 6.93
N ARG A 40 1.07 -0.78 6.21
CA ARG A 40 0.28 -1.97 5.85
C ARG A 40 -0.01 -2.86 7.06
N GLU A 41 0.88 -2.92 8.03
CA GLU A 41 0.63 -3.63 9.30
C GLU A 41 -0.47 -2.93 10.08
N ARG A 42 -0.40 -1.61 10.26
CA ARG A 42 -1.48 -0.84 10.89
C ARG A 42 -2.82 -0.98 10.17
N GLN A 43 -2.81 -1.02 8.84
CA GLN A 43 -4.03 -1.26 8.05
C GLN A 43 -4.60 -2.66 8.28
N ARG A 44 -3.73 -3.68 8.36
CA ARG A 44 -4.14 -5.05 8.67
C ARG A 44 -4.72 -5.17 10.07
N GLU A 45 -4.08 -4.56 11.06
CA GLU A 45 -4.59 -4.49 12.44
C GLU A 45 -5.95 -3.77 12.52
N ALA A 46 -6.14 -2.73 11.71
CA ALA A 46 -7.41 -2.02 11.61
C ALA A 46 -8.47 -2.74 10.75
N GLY A 47 -8.18 -3.93 10.22
CA GLY A 47 -9.12 -4.68 9.36
C GLY A 47 -9.38 -4.02 8.00
N ILE A 48 -8.51 -3.10 7.56
CA ILE A 48 -8.67 -2.36 6.30
C ILE A 48 -8.00 -3.17 5.17
N PRO A 49 -8.74 -3.51 4.10
CA PRO A 49 -8.17 -4.20 2.95
C PRO A 49 -7.06 -3.39 2.27
N ASP A 50 -5.95 -4.05 1.93
CA ASP A 50 -4.87 -3.44 1.16
C ASP A 50 -5.36 -3.06 -0.26
N PRO A 51 -5.05 -1.85 -0.77
CA PRO A 51 -5.53 -1.39 -2.07
C PRO A 51 -5.18 -2.31 -3.24
N THR A 52 -3.99 -2.93 -3.23
CA THR A 52 -3.58 -3.83 -4.31
C THR A 52 -4.39 -5.13 -4.34
N SER A 53 -4.81 -5.62 -3.17
CA SER A 53 -5.72 -6.76 -3.08
C SER A 53 -7.11 -6.43 -3.66
N ILE A 54 -7.62 -5.22 -3.40
CA ILE A 54 -8.93 -4.77 -3.94
C ILE A 54 -8.89 -4.61 -5.46
N GLU A 55 -7.84 -4.04 -6.02
CA GLU A 55 -7.67 -3.96 -7.48
C GLU A 55 -7.69 -5.33 -8.13
N ARG A 56 -6.95 -6.28 -7.54
CA ARG A 56 -6.93 -7.65 -8.03
C ARG A 56 -8.31 -8.30 -7.98
N ALA A 57 -9.07 -8.08 -6.90
CA ALA A 57 -10.43 -8.58 -6.79
C ALA A 57 -11.37 -8.00 -7.87
N ILE A 58 -11.24 -6.70 -8.17
CA ILE A 58 -12.02 -6.04 -9.24
C ILE A 58 -11.65 -6.61 -10.61
N VAL A 59 -10.36 -6.77 -10.90
CA VAL A 59 -9.88 -7.33 -12.17
C VAL A 59 -10.31 -8.79 -12.33
N ASP A 60 -10.23 -9.59 -11.26
CA ASP A 60 -10.67 -10.98 -11.29
C ASP A 60 -12.19 -11.08 -11.49
N ALA A 61 -12.96 -10.23 -10.83
CA ALA A 61 -14.40 -10.12 -11.05
C ALA A 61 -14.71 -9.77 -12.52
N LEU A 62 -13.99 -8.81 -13.10
CA LEU A 62 -14.15 -8.40 -14.50
C LEU A 62 -13.82 -9.55 -15.46
N ARG A 63 -12.74 -10.28 -15.18
CA ARG A 63 -12.34 -11.44 -15.99
C ARG A 63 -13.43 -12.51 -15.96
N LEU A 64 -13.98 -12.79 -14.79
CA LEU A 64 -15.03 -13.79 -14.62
C LEU A 64 -16.36 -13.36 -15.26
N THR A 65 -16.72 -12.07 -15.20
CA THR A 65 -17.91 -11.57 -15.90
C THR A 65 -17.74 -11.65 -17.41
N LEU A 66 -16.59 -11.25 -17.95
CA LEU A 66 -16.30 -11.31 -19.38
C LEU A 66 -16.25 -12.74 -19.92
N LEU A 67 -15.76 -13.69 -19.13
CA LEU A 67 -15.78 -15.12 -19.50
C LEU A 67 -17.19 -15.68 -19.60
N LYS A 68 -18.14 -15.17 -18.80
CA LYS A 68 -19.55 -15.60 -18.83
C LYS A 68 -20.36 -14.90 -19.91
N SER A 69 -20.17 -13.59 -20.07
CA SER A 69 -20.88 -12.76 -21.02
C SER A 69 -19.97 -11.64 -21.54
N PRO A 70 -19.41 -11.76 -22.75
CA PRO A 70 -18.46 -10.79 -23.28
C PRO A 70 -19.12 -9.49 -23.78
N ALA A 71 -20.44 -9.48 -23.97
CA ALA A 71 -21.13 -8.41 -24.70
C ALA A 71 -21.66 -7.26 -23.82
N SER A 72 -21.87 -7.48 -22.52
CA SER A 72 -22.40 -6.45 -21.62
C SER A 72 -21.93 -6.69 -20.19
N ILE A 73 -21.47 -5.61 -19.53
CA ILE A 73 -21.05 -5.62 -18.13
C ILE A 73 -21.92 -4.59 -17.39
N ASP A 74 -22.70 -5.05 -16.43
CA ASP A 74 -23.30 -4.15 -15.44
C ASP A 74 -22.21 -3.79 -14.39
N PRO A 75 -21.82 -2.50 -14.30
CA PRO A 75 -20.82 -2.06 -13.32
C PRO A 75 -21.26 -2.31 -11.87
N VAL A 76 -22.56 -2.30 -11.57
CA VAL A 76 -23.06 -2.52 -10.19
C VAL A 76 -22.88 -3.98 -9.80
N GLU A 77 -23.23 -4.92 -10.69
CA GLU A 77 -23.03 -6.34 -10.46
C GLU A 77 -21.55 -6.70 -10.37
N LEU A 78 -20.72 -6.10 -11.22
CA LEU A 78 -19.27 -6.27 -11.17
C LEU A 78 -18.70 -5.90 -9.79
N LEU A 79 -19.08 -4.75 -9.24
CA LEU A 79 -18.60 -4.29 -7.94
C LEU A 79 -19.14 -5.14 -6.78
N LYS A 80 -20.39 -5.61 -6.86
CA LYS A 80 -20.96 -6.57 -5.90
C LYS A 80 -20.15 -7.87 -5.90
N TYR A 81 -19.81 -8.37 -7.09
CA TYR A 81 -19.04 -9.60 -7.23
C TYR A 81 -17.60 -9.44 -6.75
N ALA A 82 -16.96 -8.31 -7.05
CA ALA A 82 -15.62 -7.98 -6.54
C ALA A 82 -15.57 -7.94 -5.00
N ARG A 83 -16.61 -7.37 -4.37
CA ARG A 83 -16.78 -7.39 -2.90
C ARG A 83 -16.83 -8.83 -2.37
N ASP A 84 -17.70 -9.66 -2.92
CA ASP A 84 -17.90 -11.04 -2.44
C ASP A 84 -16.64 -11.89 -2.64
N LEU A 85 -15.91 -11.65 -3.72
CA LEU A 85 -14.62 -12.28 -3.99
C LEU A 85 -13.52 -11.81 -3.02
N ALA A 86 -13.50 -10.54 -2.65
CA ALA A 86 -12.57 -10.03 -1.64
C ALA A 86 -12.88 -10.58 -0.24
N MET A 87 -14.16 -10.65 0.14
CA MET A 87 -14.60 -11.21 1.42
C MET A 87 -14.28 -12.71 1.52
N SER A 88 -14.67 -13.50 0.51
CA SER A 88 -14.41 -14.95 0.49
C SER A 88 -12.92 -15.27 0.58
N ARG A 89 -12.07 -14.51 -0.12
CA ARG A 89 -10.60 -14.65 -0.01
C ARG A 89 -10.09 -14.33 1.39
N SER A 90 -10.64 -13.30 2.03
CA SER A 90 -10.25 -12.96 3.41
C SER A 90 -10.65 -14.06 4.39
N TYR A 91 -11.82 -14.66 4.19
CA TYR A 91 -12.32 -15.73 5.04
C TYR A 91 -11.46 -16.99 4.89
N ALA A 92 -11.20 -17.41 3.64
CA ALA A 92 -10.31 -18.53 3.37
C ALA A 92 -8.89 -18.29 3.90
N ALA A 93 -8.38 -17.05 3.82
CA ALA A 93 -7.07 -16.69 4.35
C ALA A 93 -7.03 -16.75 5.88
N HIS A 94 -8.10 -16.33 6.56
CA HIS A 94 -8.24 -16.41 8.01
C HIS A 94 -8.42 -17.86 8.50
N GLU A 95 -9.17 -18.69 7.78
CA GLU A 95 -9.30 -20.12 8.08
C GLU A 95 -7.97 -20.87 7.95
N ALA A 96 -7.17 -20.54 6.94
CA ALA A 96 -5.84 -21.12 6.77
C ALA A 96 -4.80 -20.57 7.77
N ASP A 97 -4.99 -19.34 8.24
CA ASP A 97 -4.08 -18.66 9.15
C ASP A 97 -4.87 -17.62 9.99
N PRO A 98 -5.22 -17.95 11.25
CA PRO A 98 -6.02 -17.08 12.11
C PRO A 98 -5.41 -15.70 12.38
N SER A 99 -4.11 -15.51 12.12
CA SER A 99 -3.44 -14.21 12.27
C SER A 99 -3.83 -13.20 11.19
N LYS A 100 -4.42 -13.66 10.08
CA LYS A 100 -4.84 -12.78 8.97
C LYS A 100 -6.18 -12.14 9.29
N PRO A 101 -6.40 -10.86 8.92
CA PRO A 101 -7.65 -10.19 9.21
C PRO A 101 -8.81 -10.76 8.38
N LYS A 102 -9.95 -10.96 9.05
CA LYS A 102 -11.24 -11.19 8.42
C LYS A 102 -11.84 -9.84 8.05
N TYR A 103 -12.12 -9.60 6.77
CA TYR A 103 -12.64 -8.30 6.36
C TYR A 103 -14.15 -8.21 6.50
N GLU A 104 -14.60 -7.15 7.15
CA GLU A 104 -16.01 -6.79 7.20
C GLU A 104 -16.51 -6.24 5.87
N ARG A 105 -17.80 -6.46 5.61
CA ARG A 105 -18.44 -6.04 4.34
C ARG A 105 -18.28 -4.54 4.09
N GLU A 106 -18.49 -3.73 5.12
CA GLU A 106 -18.43 -2.28 5.03
C GLU A 106 -17.02 -1.78 4.71
N ALA A 107 -16.01 -2.37 5.35
CA ALA A 107 -14.61 -2.04 5.09
C ALA A 107 -14.21 -2.35 3.65
N VAL A 108 -14.68 -3.46 3.09
CA VAL A 108 -14.45 -3.82 1.68
C VAL A 108 -15.14 -2.84 0.72
N VAL A 109 -16.40 -2.48 0.99
CA VAL A 109 -17.15 -1.52 0.17
C VAL A 109 -16.47 -0.14 0.19
N GLU A 110 -16.05 0.32 1.36
CA GLU A 110 -15.36 1.60 1.49
C GLU A 110 -14.01 1.59 0.78
N ALA A 111 -13.25 0.49 0.87
CA ALA A 111 -11.98 0.32 0.17
C ALA A 111 -12.17 0.30 -1.35
N ILE A 112 -13.20 -0.39 -1.86
CA ILE A 112 -13.58 -0.37 -3.28
C ILE A 112 -13.93 1.05 -3.71
N ARG A 113 -14.77 1.76 -2.95
CA ARG A 113 -15.15 3.15 -3.25
C ARG A 113 -13.93 4.06 -3.32
N LYS A 114 -13.06 4.02 -2.31
CA LYS A 114 -11.80 4.78 -2.28
C LYS A 114 -10.92 4.46 -3.49
N ARG A 115 -10.93 3.21 -3.96
CA ARG A 115 -10.08 2.81 -5.08
C ARG A 115 -10.62 3.24 -6.43
N VAL A 116 -11.91 3.03 -6.68
CA VAL A 116 -12.59 3.39 -7.93
C VAL A 116 -12.58 4.91 -8.14
N LEU A 117 -12.78 5.69 -7.08
CA LEU A 117 -12.75 7.16 -7.14
C LEU A 117 -11.34 7.74 -7.22
N ARG A 118 -10.29 6.92 -7.05
CA ARG A 118 -8.91 7.40 -7.14
C ARG A 118 -8.44 7.35 -8.59
N PRO A 119 -8.10 8.50 -9.21
CA PRO A 119 -7.63 8.51 -10.59
C PRO A 119 -6.33 7.71 -10.76
N PRO A 120 -6.12 7.06 -11.91
CA PRO A 120 -4.86 6.39 -12.20
C PRO A 120 -3.71 7.38 -12.23
N LYS A 121 -2.52 6.96 -11.79
CA LYS A 121 -1.33 7.85 -11.70
C LYS A 121 -0.96 8.51 -13.03
N ALA A 122 -1.29 7.86 -14.15
CA ALA A 122 -1.01 8.35 -15.50
C ALA A 122 -2.10 9.31 -16.04
N SER A 123 -3.29 9.39 -15.43
CA SER A 123 -4.35 10.31 -15.86
C SER A 123 -4.29 11.65 -15.15
N ARG A 124 -3.12 12.05 -14.64
CA ARG A 124 -2.84 13.47 -14.38
C ARG A 124 -2.67 14.21 -15.73
N ALA A 125 -3.63 14.03 -16.63
CA ALA A 125 -3.92 15.01 -17.64
C ALA A 125 -4.56 16.18 -16.87
N THR A 126 -3.91 17.32 -16.97
CA THR A 126 -4.32 18.64 -16.47
C THR A 126 -5.81 18.89 -16.80
N PRO A 127 -6.58 19.59 -15.94
CA PRO A 127 -7.89 20.11 -16.33
C PRO A 127 -7.81 20.96 -17.61
#